data_AF-A0A9N8UZK7-F1
#
_entry.id   AF-A0A9N8UZK7-F1
#
_cell.length_a   1.000
_cell.length_b   1.000
_cell.length_c   1.000
_cell.angle_alpha   90.00
_cell.angle_beta   90.00
_cell.angle_gamma   90.00
#
_symmetry.space_group_name_H-M   'P 1'
#
loop_
_entity.id
_entity.type
_entity.pdbx_description
1 polymer ?
#
loop_
_entity_poly.entity_id
_entity_poly.type
_entity_poly.pdbx_seq_one_letter_code
_entity_poly.pdbx_strand_id
1 'polypeptide(L)'
;MSSEQNYLGYEALITYLTRSRNKSFWGFLRRCRDAIVATTSATSHWVDLDNLWAARFMHEATKFDATFDNKSIIGLARRTTGVHPKPFDFWHALITK
;
A
#
# COMPACT_ATOMS: atom_id res chain seq x y z
N MET A 1 25.86 5.44 0.51
CA MET A 1 24.65 5.47 -0.33
C MET A 1 23.95 4.14 -0.12
N SER A 2 22.92 4.13 0.72
CA SER A 2 22.38 2.89 1.30
C SER A 2 21.29 2.31 0.42
N SER A 3 21.57 1.14 -0.15
CA SER A 3 20.63 0.12 -0.64
C SER A 3 19.25 0.65 -1.05
N GLU A 4 19.13 1.08 -2.31
CA GLU A 4 17.84 1.23 -2.98
C GLU A 4 17.05 -0.06 -2.78
N GLN A 5 15.91 0.04 -2.13
CA GLN A 5 15.12 -1.11 -1.72
C GLN A 5 14.55 -1.76 -2.99
N ASN A 6 15.23 -2.81 -3.44
CA ASN A 6 15.06 -3.42 -4.76
C ASN A 6 13.86 -4.39 -4.82
N TYR A 7 12.75 -4.07 -4.15
CA TYR A 7 11.54 -4.88 -4.24
C TYR A 7 10.69 -4.43 -5.43
N LEU A 8 10.06 -5.40 -6.08
CA LEU A 8 9.14 -5.13 -7.19
C LEU A 8 8.08 -4.12 -6.74
N GLY A 9 7.83 -3.11 -7.58
CA GLY A 9 6.86 -2.04 -7.33
C GLY A 9 7.34 -0.93 -6.39
N TYR A 10 8.61 -0.95 -5.93
CA TYR A 10 9.24 0.17 -5.23
C TYR A 10 9.17 1.47 -6.02
N GLU A 11 9.55 1.45 -7.30
CA GLU A 11 9.49 2.62 -8.19
C GLU A 11 8.07 3.21 -8.29
N ALA A 12 7.05 2.35 -8.35
CA ALA A 12 5.66 2.78 -8.38
C ALA A 12 5.25 3.47 -7.07
N LEU A 13 5.70 2.93 -5.93
CA LEU A 13 5.46 3.52 -4.61
C LEU A 13 6.15 4.88 -4.47
N ILE A 14 7.44 4.98 -4.79
CA ILE A 14 8.20 6.23 -4.71
C ILE A 14 7.60 7.28 -5.64
N THR A 15 7.32 6.91 -6.89
CA THR A 15 6.67 7.80 -7.86
C THR A 15 5.33 8.33 -7.33
N TYR A 16 4.51 7.48 -6.72
CA TYR A 16 3.26 7.91 -6.11
C TYR A 16 3.48 8.88 -4.95
N LEU A 17 4.40 8.57 -4.03
CA LEU A 17 4.67 9.39 -2.85
C LEU A 17 5.25 10.76 -3.22
N THR A 18 6.09 10.83 -4.26
CA THR A 18 6.66 12.09 -4.75
C THR A 18 5.63 12.96 -5.48
N ARG A 19 4.74 12.35 -6.28
CA ARG A 19 3.79 13.11 -7.12
C ARG A 19 2.46 13.42 -6.43
N SER A 20 2.08 12.65 -5.41
CA SER A 20 0.78 12.81 -4.76
C SER A 20 0.80 13.90 -3.69
N ARG A 21 0.00 14.96 -3.89
CA ARG A 21 -0.24 15.98 -2.87
C ARG A 21 -0.96 15.43 -1.64
N ASN A 22 -1.90 14.50 -1.85
CA ASN A 22 -2.68 13.84 -0.80
C ASN A 22 -2.31 12.36 -0.77
N LYS A 23 -1.26 12.04 -0.01
CA LYS A 23 -0.79 10.67 0.14
C LYS A 23 -1.88 9.87 0.88
N SER A 24 -2.36 8.82 0.25
CA SER A 24 -3.28 7.86 0.86
C SER A 24 -2.96 6.47 0.35
N PHE A 25 -3.07 5.47 1.22
CA PHE A 25 -2.83 4.09 0.85
C PHE A 25 -3.84 3.60 -0.20
N TRP A 26 -5.11 3.96 -0.07
CA TRP A 26 -6.15 3.61 -1.06
C TRP A 26 -5.91 4.26 -2.42
N GLY A 27 -5.45 5.52 -2.45
CA GLY A 27 -5.04 6.18 -3.68
C GLY A 27 -3.84 5.50 -4.32
N PHE A 28 -2.90 5.00 -3.52
CA PHE A 28 -1.76 4.20 -3.98
C PHE A 28 -2.23 2.87 -4.58
N LEU A 29 -3.01 2.07 -3.85
CA LEU A 29 -3.52 0.78 -4.34
C LEU A 29 -4.28 0.93 -5.66
N ARG A 30 -5.08 1.99 -5.80
CA ARG A 30 -5.84 2.24 -7.04
C ARG A 30 -4.95 2.66 -8.21
N ARG A 31 -3.93 3.50 -7.98
CA ARG A 31 -3.08 4.05 -9.05
C ARG A 31 -1.92 3.14 -9.44
N CYS A 32 -1.43 2.34 -8.50
CA CYS A 32 -0.29 1.45 -8.68
C CYS A 32 -0.73 -0.01 -8.76
N ARG A 33 -2.02 -0.26 -9.00
CA ARG A 33 -2.65 -1.58 -9.11
C ARG A 33 -1.85 -2.54 -9.98
N ASP A 34 -1.59 -2.16 -11.23
CA ASP A 34 -0.98 -3.07 -12.21
C ASP A 34 0.44 -3.46 -11.78
N ALA A 35 1.19 -2.49 -11.24
CA ALA A 35 2.50 -2.74 -10.66
C ALA A 35 2.38 -3.73 -9.49
N ILE A 36 1.46 -3.50 -8.54
CA ILE A 36 1.26 -4.39 -7.39
C ILE A 36 0.85 -5.80 -7.85
N VAL A 37 -0.13 -5.94 -8.74
CA VAL A 37 -0.58 -7.24 -9.24
C VAL A 37 0.56 -7.98 -9.95
N ALA A 38 1.37 -7.29 -10.77
CA ALA A 38 2.54 -7.88 -11.41
C ALA A 38 3.61 -8.35 -10.41
N THR A 39 3.73 -7.70 -9.25
CA THR A 39 4.62 -8.14 -8.16
C THR A 39 4.08 -9.34 -7.38
N THR A 40 2.78 -9.59 -7.51
CA THR A 40 2.02 -10.56 -6.72
C THR A 40 1.84 -11.83 -7.53
N SER A 41 2.95 -12.44 -7.94
CA SER A 41 2.92 -13.74 -8.63
C SER A 41 2.90 -14.94 -7.67
N ALA A 42 2.93 -14.74 -6.34
CA ALA A 42 3.22 -15.84 -5.40
C ALA A 42 2.47 -15.84 -4.04
N THR A 43 1.63 -14.86 -3.70
CA THR A 43 0.98 -14.82 -2.37
C THR A 43 -0.50 -15.20 -2.43
N SER A 44 -0.83 -16.38 -1.90
CA SER A 44 -2.18 -16.96 -1.86
C SER A 44 -3.18 -16.19 -1.00
N HIS A 45 -2.71 -15.25 -0.18
CA HIS A 45 -3.52 -14.55 0.82
C HIS A 45 -3.43 -13.03 0.65
N TRP A 46 -4.50 -12.44 0.10
CA TRP A 46 -4.67 -10.99 -0.11
C TRP A 46 -4.47 -10.15 1.15
N VAL A 47 -4.74 -10.72 2.32
CA VAL A 47 -4.52 -10.05 3.62
C VAL A 47 -3.03 -9.80 3.87
N ASP A 48 -2.19 -10.79 3.59
CA ASP A 48 -0.74 -10.66 3.76
C ASP A 48 -0.16 -9.67 2.76
N LEU A 49 -0.72 -9.64 1.55
CA LEU A 49 -0.37 -8.65 0.53
C LEU A 49 -0.76 -7.22 0.96
N ASP A 50 -1.98 -7.03 1.49
CA ASP A 50 -2.45 -5.73 2.00
C ASP A 50 -1.55 -5.24 3.13
N ASN A 51 -1.25 -6.11 4.09
CA ASN A 51 -0.38 -5.82 5.23
C ASN A 51 1.04 -5.46 4.77
N LEU A 52 1.60 -6.24 3.84
CA LEU A 52 2.94 -5.99 3.28
C LEU A 52 3.02 -4.63 2.59
N TRP A 53 2.07 -4.34 1.70
CA TRP A 53 2.05 -3.06 0.99
C TRP A 53 1.72 -1.88 1.90
N ALA A 54 0.88 -2.08 2.91
CA ALA A 54 0.61 -1.05 3.90
C ALA A 54 1.86 -0.73 4.73
N ALA A 55 2.61 -1.75 5.16
CA ALA A 55 3.88 -1.55 5.87
C ALA A 55 4.91 -0.82 5.01
N ARG A 56 5.09 -1.23 3.75
CA ARG A 56 5.97 -0.57 2.78
C ARG A 56 5.56 0.88 2.53
N PHE A 57 4.26 1.10 2.29
CA PHE A 57 3.72 2.43 2.08
C PHE A 57 3.98 3.35 3.27
N MET A 58 3.75 2.86 4.49
CA MET A 58 4.03 3.63 5.70
C MET A 58 5.52 3.92 5.85
N HIS A 59 6.37 2.92 5.70
CA HIS A 59 7.82 3.06 5.84
C HIS A 59 8.40 4.10 4.87
N GLU A 60 7.93 4.12 3.62
CA GLU A 60 8.37 5.13 2.67
C GLU A 60 7.68 6.47 2.90
N ALA A 61 6.37 6.50 3.16
CA ALA A 61 5.63 7.75 3.37
C ALA A 61 6.17 8.57 4.54
N THR A 62 6.61 7.93 5.64
CA THR A 62 7.21 8.63 6.78
C THR A 62 8.55 9.29 6.45
N LYS A 63 9.29 8.78 5.46
CA LYS A 63 10.51 9.43 4.95
C LYS A 63 10.20 10.71 4.15
N PHE A 64 9.05 10.76 3.48
CA PHE A 64 8.61 11.93 2.71
C PHE A 64 7.80 12.93 3.55
N ASP A 65 7.18 12.48 4.64
CA ASP A 65 6.30 13.28 5.47
C ASP A 65 6.23 12.68 6.89
N ALA A 66 6.92 13.31 7.85
CA ALA A 66 6.94 12.85 9.23
C ALA A 66 5.57 12.94 9.94
N THR A 67 4.58 13.64 9.36
CA THR A 67 3.23 13.75 9.94
C THR A 67 2.36 12.50 9.71
N PHE A 68 2.84 11.55 8.89
CA PHE A 68 2.14 10.32 8.56
C PHE A 68 1.99 9.33 9.73
N ASP A 69 2.70 9.59 10.84
CA ASP A 69 3.18 8.59 11.78
C ASP A 69 2.15 8.07 12.80
N ASN A 70 0.99 8.72 13.04
CA ASN A 70 0.09 8.29 14.13
C ASN A 70 -1.37 8.01 13.75
N LYS A 71 -1.99 8.81 12.89
CA LYS A 71 -3.40 8.59 12.50
C LYS A 71 -3.56 7.44 11.49
N SER A 72 -2.56 7.23 10.65
CA SER A 72 -2.55 6.21 9.59
C SER A 72 -2.38 4.79 10.15
N ILE A 73 -1.61 4.64 11.23
CA ILE A 73 -1.43 3.37 11.97
C ILE A 73 -2.75 2.96 12.62
N ILE A 74 -3.45 3.89 13.28
CA ILE A 74 -4.79 3.63 13.85
C ILE A 74 -5.80 3.26 12.75
N GLY A 75 -5.71 3.88 11.57
CA GLY A 75 -6.54 3.55 10.41
C GLY A 75 -6.22 2.20 9.75
N LEU A 76 -5.00 1.68 9.90
CA LEU A 76 -4.63 0.32 9.48
C LEU A 76 -5.06 -0.71 10.53
N ALA A 77 -4.87 -0.43 11.81
CA ALA A 77 -5.35 -1.27 12.91
C ALA A 77 -6.89 -1.38 12.97
N ARG A 78 -7.62 -0.36 12.50
CA ARG A 78 -9.08 -0.42 12.34
C ARG A 78 -9.55 -1.27 11.15
N ARG A 79 -8.68 -1.57 10.18
CA ARG A 79 -9.03 -2.42 9.03
C ARG A 79 -9.12 -3.90 9.37
N THR A 80 -8.46 -4.35 10.44
CA THR A 80 -8.58 -5.71 10.96
C THR A 80 -9.82 -5.90 11.85
N THR A 81 -10.51 -4.83 12.25
CA THR A 81 -11.62 -4.87 13.23
C THR A 81 -13.02 -4.59 12.68
N GLY A 82 -13.22 -4.60 11.35
CA GLY A 82 -14.54 -4.89 10.75
C GLY A 82 -15.46 -3.72 10.36
N VAL A 83 -14.95 -2.48 10.26
CA VAL A 83 -15.80 -1.29 9.95
C VAL A 83 -15.77 -0.85 8.47
N HIS A 84 -14.90 -1.44 7.64
CA HIS A 84 -14.79 -1.12 6.21
C HIS A 84 -15.06 -2.36 5.33
N PRO A 85 -15.41 -2.19 4.02
CA PRO A 85 -15.58 -3.33 3.12
C PRO A 85 -14.39 -4.27 3.28
N LYS A 86 -14.67 -5.56 3.42
CA LYS A 86 -13.64 -6.53 3.77
C LYS A 86 -12.49 -6.35 2.77
N PRO A 87 -11.22 -6.34 3.22
CA PRO A 87 -10.08 -6.19 2.33
C PRO A 87 -10.18 -7.08 1.09
N PHE A 88 -10.75 -8.28 1.24
CA PHE A 88 -11.11 -9.19 0.16
C PHE A 88 -12.00 -8.58 -0.94
N ASP A 89 -13.11 -7.90 -0.60
CA ASP A 89 -14.03 -7.32 -1.60
C ASP A 89 -13.37 -6.20 -2.39
N PHE A 90 -12.51 -5.42 -1.73
CA PHE A 90 -11.72 -4.39 -2.39
C PHE A 90 -10.67 -5.00 -3.31
N TRP A 91 -9.87 -5.95 -2.82
CA TRP A 91 -8.86 -6.61 -3.64
C TRP A 91 -9.50 -7.36 -4.81
N HIS A 92 -10.58 -8.08 -4.58
CA HIS A 92 -11.35 -8.73 -5.64
C HIS A 92 -11.83 -7.70 -6.68
N ALA A 93 -12.49 -6.61 -6.27
CA ALA A 93 -12.88 -5.55 -7.21
C ALA A 93 -11.68 -4.88 -7.93
N LEU A 94 -10.53 -4.83 -7.27
CA LEU A 94 -9.25 -4.33 -7.78
C LEU A 94 -8.47 -5.42 -8.55
N ILE A 95 -8.99 -6.62 -8.79
CA ILE A 95 -8.26 -7.63 -9.57
C ILE A 95 -9.11 -8.07 -10.76
N THR A 96 -10.43 -8.07 -10.62
CA THR A 96 -11.37 -8.57 -11.64
C THR A 96 -11.81 -7.54 -12.70
N LYS A 97 -11.31 -6.29 -12.69
CA LYS A 97 -11.62 -5.25 -13.70
C LYS A 97 -10.46 -4.91 -14.62
#